data_AF-A0A9D7T0I0-F1
#
_entry.id   AF-A0A9D7T0I0-F1
#
_cell.length_a   1.000
_cell.length_b   1.000
_cell.length_c   1.000
_cell.angle_alpha   90.00
_cell.angle_beta   90.00
_cell.angle_gamma   90.00
#
_symmetry.space_group_name_H-M   'P 1'
#
loop_
_entity.id
_entity.type
_entity.pdbx_description
1 polymer ?
#
loop_
_entity_poly.entity_id
_entity_poly.type
_entity_poly.pdbx_seq_one_letter_code
_entity_poly.pdbx_strand_id
1 'polypeptide(L)'
;MKTETLSAVGETDLVSSYTYDTAGRPKTRTLPGNLTTTIQYTPYDIYHASDYRIQNTTTFPGGGTKTELLYRDGRTHSVTGTAVPDSVTTYVYDPVSGNLKTTQTTAGQTATTEADWLGRTLNAVAATWGDGITPGSRTTTNIYNTRGQLTSQKTTSGAEQLGLAHLYEYDPNGFGWLYREALDSNGNGI
;
A
#
# COMPACT_ATOMS: atom_id res chain seq x y z
N MET A 1 -19.25 -26.57 5.22
CA MET A 1 -17.83 -26.52 4.78
C MET A 1 -17.81 -26.81 3.28
N LYS A 2 -17.08 -26.02 2.49
CA LYS A 2 -16.85 -26.30 1.06
C LYS A 2 -15.37 -26.59 0.84
N THR A 3 -15.05 -27.46 -0.12
CA THR A 3 -13.69 -27.82 -0.49
C THR A 3 -13.49 -27.66 -1.99
N GLU A 4 -12.29 -27.22 -2.36
CA GLU A 4 -11.82 -27.16 -3.75
C GLU A 4 -10.56 -28.03 -3.84
N THR A 5 -10.51 -28.92 -4.82
CA THR A 5 -9.41 -29.87 -4.99
C THR A 5 -8.82 -29.69 -6.38
N LEU A 6 -7.49 -29.51 -6.42
CA LEU A 6 -6.72 -29.53 -7.65
C LEU A 6 -5.85 -30.79 -7.66
N SER A 7 -6.05 -31.62 -8.68
CA SER A 7 -5.37 -32.92 -8.83
C SER A 7 -4.56 -32.95 -10.13
N ALA A 8 -3.40 -33.60 -10.10
CA ALA A 8 -2.60 -33.92 -11.28
C ALA A 8 -2.05 -35.36 -11.17
N VAL A 9 -1.88 -36.03 -12.31
CA VAL A 9 -1.45 -37.44 -12.34
C VAL A 9 -0.04 -37.56 -11.78
N GLY A 10 0.13 -38.40 -10.75
CA GLY A 10 1.42 -38.64 -10.10
C GLY A 10 1.80 -37.64 -9.01
N GLU A 11 0.94 -36.66 -8.73
CA GLU A 11 1.17 -35.60 -7.74
C GLU A 11 0.23 -35.72 -6.54
N THR A 12 0.56 -34.98 -5.47
CA THR A 12 -0.33 -34.88 -4.29
C THR A 12 -1.46 -33.88 -4.56
N ASP A 13 -2.70 -34.26 -4.21
CA ASP A 13 -3.86 -33.38 -4.32
C ASP A 13 -3.69 -32.12 -3.46
N LEU A 14 -3.93 -30.95 -4.07
CA LEU A 14 -3.96 -29.68 -3.38
C LEU A 14 -5.40 -29.36 -2.97
N VAL A 15 -5.67 -29.43 -1.68
CA VAL A 15 -7.01 -29.20 -1.12
C VAL A 15 -7.08 -27.83 -0.44
N SER A 16 -8.03 -27.01 -0.87
CA SER A 16 -8.47 -25.82 -0.15
C SER A 16 -9.80 -26.09 0.55
N SER A 17 -10.01 -25.52 1.72
CA SER A 17 -11.29 -25.62 2.44
C SER A 17 -11.76 -24.27 2.95
N TYR A 18 -13.08 -24.12 3.01
CA TYR A 18 -13.76 -22.87 3.37
C TYR A 18 -14.94 -23.13 4.31
N THR A 19 -15.08 -22.26 5.30
CA THR A 19 -16.34 -22.12 6.05
C THR A 19 -16.92 -20.74 5.79
N TYR A 20 -18.24 -20.60 5.92
CA TYR A 20 -18.94 -19.36 5.61
C TYR A 20 -19.82 -18.96 6.79
N ASP A 21 -20.05 -17.66 6.94
CA ASP A 21 -21.04 -17.13 7.86
C ASP A 21 -22.47 -17.24 7.30
N THR A 22 -23.46 -16.78 8.07
CA THR A 22 -24.87 -16.81 7.69
C THR A 22 -25.20 -15.91 6.49
N ALA A 23 -24.34 -14.95 6.17
CA ALA A 23 -24.46 -14.09 4.99
C ALA A 23 -23.71 -14.67 3.77
N GLY A 24 -23.17 -15.89 3.86
CA GLY A 24 -22.45 -16.55 2.78
C GLY A 24 -21.04 -16.03 2.53
N ARG A 25 -20.47 -15.25 3.46
CA ARG A 25 -19.10 -14.73 3.35
C ARG A 25 -18.09 -15.69 3.99
N PRO A 26 -16.87 -15.85 3.46
CA PRO A 26 -15.87 -16.74 4.04
C PRO A 26 -15.50 -16.35 5.49
N LYS A 27 -15.64 -17.28 6.43
CA LYS A 27 -15.24 -17.10 7.84
C LYS A 27 -13.89 -17.76 8.13
N THR A 28 -13.60 -18.87 7.48
CA THR A 28 -12.27 -19.48 7.50
C THR A 28 -11.92 -19.98 6.11
N ARG A 29 -10.63 -19.94 5.78
CA ARG A 29 -10.06 -20.57 4.60
C ARG A 29 -8.76 -21.25 4.98
N THR A 30 -8.60 -22.51 4.61
CA THR A 30 -7.32 -23.21 4.68
C THR A 30 -6.88 -23.54 3.27
N LEU A 31 -5.71 -23.05 2.88
CA LEU A 31 -5.08 -23.34 1.60
C LEU A 31 -4.13 -24.56 1.73
N PRO A 32 -3.70 -25.16 0.61
CA PRO A 32 -2.70 -26.22 0.62
C PRO A 32 -1.45 -25.78 1.39
N GLY A 33 -0.88 -26.72 2.15
CA GLY A 33 0.24 -26.44 3.05
C GLY A 33 -0.18 -25.92 4.43
N ASN A 34 -1.47 -26.01 4.81
CA ASN A 34 -2.00 -25.64 6.14
C ASN A 34 -1.95 -24.13 6.47
N LEU A 35 -1.89 -23.27 5.45
CA LEU A 35 -2.07 -21.84 5.63
C LEU A 35 -3.54 -21.55 5.95
N THR A 36 -3.83 -21.21 7.20
CA THR A 36 -5.23 -21.01 7.66
C THR A 36 -5.50 -19.56 7.97
N THR A 37 -6.46 -18.97 7.28
CA THR A 37 -6.98 -17.62 7.53
C THR A 37 -8.34 -17.71 8.21
N THR A 38 -8.48 -17.05 9.35
CA THR A 38 -9.76 -16.77 10.01
C THR A 38 -10.15 -15.32 9.73
N ILE A 39 -11.39 -15.10 9.33
CA ILE A 39 -11.94 -13.80 9.00
C ILE A 39 -13.08 -13.50 9.97
N GLN A 40 -12.94 -12.40 10.69
CA GLN A 40 -13.96 -11.86 11.57
C GLN A 40 -14.54 -10.60 10.93
N TYR A 41 -15.86 -10.62 10.73
CA TYR A 41 -16.64 -9.47 10.29
C TYR A 41 -17.34 -8.87 11.50
N THR A 42 -16.92 -7.69 11.93
CA THR A 42 -17.55 -6.99 13.04
C THR A 42 -18.73 -6.17 12.51
N PRO A 43 -19.98 -6.43 12.95
CA PRO A 43 -21.14 -5.66 12.52
C PRO A 43 -21.00 -4.19 12.93
N TYR A 44 -21.72 -3.31 12.23
CA TYR A 44 -21.85 -1.92 12.65
C TYR A 44 -22.69 -1.87 13.93
N ASP A 45 -22.11 -1.36 15.01
CA ASP A 45 -22.82 -0.99 16.22
C ASP A 45 -22.58 0.51 16.47
N ILE A 46 -23.65 1.27 16.66
CA ILE A 46 -23.63 2.71 16.96
C ILE A 46 -22.80 2.99 18.22
N TYR A 47 -22.70 2.02 19.14
CA TYR A 47 -21.95 2.15 20.39
C TYR A 47 -20.49 1.72 20.28
N HIS A 48 -20.11 0.98 19.22
CA HIS A 48 -18.73 0.60 18.93
C HIS A 48 -18.26 1.33 17.67
N ALA A 49 -17.86 2.59 17.89
CA ALA A 49 -17.28 3.50 16.91
C ALA A 49 -15.87 3.06 16.43
N SER A 50 -15.58 1.76 16.40
CA SER A 50 -14.38 1.28 15.71
C SER A 50 -14.57 1.44 14.20
N ASP A 51 -13.69 2.21 13.58
CA ASP A 51 -13.68 2.45 12.13
C ASP A 51 -13.31 1.19 11.32
N TYR A 52 -12.79 0.16 11.99
CA TYR A 52 -12.42 -1.13 11.40
C TYR A 52 -13.58 -2.13 11.42
N ARG A 53 -13.73 -2.89 10.32
CA ARG A 53 -14.87 -3.80 10.10
C ARG A 53 -14.49 -5.24 9.81
N ILE A 54 -13.25 -5.47 9.39
CA ILE A 54 -12.78 -6.80 9.01
C ILE A 54 -11.44 -7.05 9.69
N GLN A 55 -11.32 -8.21 10.33
CA GLN A 55 -10.08 -8.72 10.89
C GLN A 55 -9.74 -10.05 10.23
N ASN A 56 -8.60 -10.12 9.55
CA ASN A 56 -8.09 -11.33 8.93
C ASN A 56 -6.88 -11.82 9.70
N THR A 57 -6.96 -12.98 10.36
CA THR A 57 -5.81 -13.61 11.01
C THR A 57 -5.39 -14.84 10.21
N THR A 58 -4.22 -14.77 9.59
CA THR A 58 -3.57 -15.88 8.90
C THR A 58 -2.53 -16.52 9.80
N THR A 59 -2.60 -17.84 9.95
CA THR A 59 -1.62 -18.67 10.64
C THR A 59 -0.80 -19.42 9.59
N PHE A 60 0.50 -19.24 9.63
CA PHE A 60 1.47 -19.85 8.72
C PHE A 60 1.83 -21.28 9.15
N PRO A 61 2.37 -22.09 8.23
CA PRO A 61 2.94 -23.38 8.57
C PRO A 61 4.11 -23.14 9.54
N GLY A 62 3.96 -23.55 10.80
CA GLY A 62 4.89 -23.22 11.90
C GLY A 62 4.28 -22.37 13.01
N GLY A 63 3.01 -21.97 12.91
CA GLY A 63 2.26 -21.30 13.98
C GLY A 63 2.46 -19.79 14.08
N GLY A 64 3.36 -19.23 13.27
CA GLY A 64 3.49 -17.78 13.12
C GLY A 64 2.20 -17.15 12.59
N THR A 65 1.90 -15.91 12.98
CA THR A 65 0.64 -15.25 12.61
C THR A 65 0.86 -13.91 11.92
N LYS A 66 -0.11 -13.55 11.07
CA LYS A 66 -0.33 -12.21 10.52
C LYS A 66 -1.81 -11.86 10.71
N THR A 67 -2.09 -10.79 11.43
CA THR A 67 -3.43 -10.24 11.63
C THR A 67 -3.54 -8.88 10.95
N GLU A 68 -4.48 -8.76 10.03
CA GLU A 68 -4.78 -7.52 9.30
C GLU A 68 -6.12 -6.98 9.79
N LEU A 69 -6.14 -5.74 10.28
CA LEU A 69 -7.36 -4.98 10.51
C LEU A 69 -7.61 -4.09 9.31
N LEU A 70 -8.84 -4.11 8.79
CA LEU A 70 -9.25 -3.33 7.62
C LEU A 70 -10.38 -2.36 7.98
N TYR A 71 -10.32 -1.17 7.40
CA TYR A 71 -11.40 -0.20 7.40
C TYR A 71 -12.63 -0.73 6.63
N ARG A 72 -13.75 -0.02 6.75
CA ARG A 72 -15.01 -0.35 6.07
C ARG A 72 -14.88 -0.45 4.54
N ASP A 73 -14.00 0.35 3.95
CA ASP A 73 -13.75 0.36 2.51
C ASP A 73 -12.72 -0.70 2.06
N GLY A 74 -12.25 -1.54 2.99
CA GLY A 74 -11.30 -2.61 2.74
C GLY A 74 -9.83 -2.19 2.78
N ARG A 75 -9.52 -0.90 2.98
CA ARG A 75 -8.13 -0.46 3.15
C ARG A 75 -7.55 -0.98 4.46
N THR A 76 -6.24 -1.25 4.47
CA THR A 76 -5.56 -1.74 5.66
C THR A 76 -5.43 -0.63 6.70
N HIS A 77 -5.88 -0.89 7.92
CA HIS A 77 -5.65 -0.04 9.08
C HIS A 77 -4.34 -0.44 9.78
N SER A 78 -4.15 -1.73 10.04
CA SER A 78 -2.94 -2.20 10.71
C SER A 78 -2.67 -3.65 10.40
N VAL A 79 -1.39 -4.03 10.49
CA VAL A 79 -0.93 -5.40 10.41
C VAL A 79 -0.12 -5.70 11.66
N THR A 80 -0.42 -6.79 12.35
CA THR A 80 0.35 -7.25 13.51
C THR A 80 0.59 -8.75 13.44
N GLY A 81 1.46 -9.29 14.28
CA GLY A 81 1.60 -10.74 14.46
C GLY A 81 3.03 -11.18 14.71
N THR A 82 3.23 -12.49 14.84
CA THR A 82 4.55 -13.05 15.16
C THR A 82 5.40 -13.34 13.92
N ALA A 83 4.78 -13.40 12.74
CA ALA A 83 5.47 -13.68 11.47
C ALA A 83 5.68 -12.42 10.61
N VAL A 84 5.29 -11.25 11.10
CA VAL A 84 5.34 -9.98 10.37
C VAL A 84 5.71 -8.84 11.32
N PRO A 85 6.41 -7.79 10.87
CA PRO A 85 6.55 -6.58 11.66
C PRO A 85 5.20 -5.86 11.82
N ASP A 86 4.97 -5.32 13.01
CA ASP A 86 3.80 -4.50 13.26
C ASP A 86 3.82 -3.23 12.40
N SER A 87 2.67 -2.90 11.82
CA SER A 87 2.46 -1.69 11.05
C SER A 87 1.07 -1.09 11.26
N VAL A 88 0.99 0.22 11.12
CA VAL A 88 -0.25 1.01 11.16
C VAL A 88 -0.27 1.93 9.95
N THR A 89 -1.43 2.05 9.31
CA THR A 89 -1.66 2.92 8.15
C THR A 89 -2.84 3.84 8.43
N THR A 90 -2.63 5.15 8.26
CA THR A 90 -3.66 6.16 8.35
C THR A 90 -3.91 6.81 7.00
N TYR A 91 -5.16 7.24 6.78
CA TYR A 91 -5.62 7.90 5.57
C TYR A 91 -6.31 9.20 5.97
N VAL A 92 -5.78 10.33 5.54
CA VAL A 92 -6.29 11.65 5.87
C VAL A 92 -6.33 12.50 4.61
N TYR A 93 -7.47 13.13 4.33
CA TYR A 93 -7.52 14.14 3.28
C TYR A 93 -6.93 15.45 3.81
N ASP A 94 -6.01 16.02 3.06
CA ASP A 94 -5.49 17.35 3.35
C ASP A 94 -6.63 18.37 3.19
N PRO A 95 -6.92 19.19 4.22
CA PRO A 95 -8.10 20.07 4.22
C PRO A 95 -7.99 21.25 3.24
N VAL A 96 -6.80 21.53 2.69
CA VAL A 96 -6.57 22.66 1.79
C VAL A 96 -6.58 22.20 0.34
N SER A 97 -5.80 21.17 0.02
CA SER A 97 -5.67 20.62 -1.34
C SER A 97 -6.74 19.57 -1.66
N GLY A 98 -7.33 18.95 -0.65
CA GLY A 98 -8.21 17.78 -0.80
C GLY A 98 -7.46 16.51 -1.19
N ASN A 99 -6.13 16.54 -1.26
CA ASN A 99 -5.31 15.37 -1.61
C ASN A 99 -5.38 14.31 -0.51
N LEU A 100 -5.31 13.04 -0.90
CA LEU A 100 -5.25 11.95 0.07
C LEU A 100 -3.81 11.75 0.55
N LYS A 101 -3.57 11.98 1.84
CA LYS A 101 -2.33 11.61 2.52
C LYS A 101 -2.49 10.24 3.18
N THR A 102 -1.66 9.29 2.76
CA THR A 102 -1.49 7.98 3.39
C THR A 102 -0.21 7.99 4.19
N THR A 103 -0.27 7.59 5.46
CA THR A 103 0.92 7.44 6.33
C THR A 103 0.98 6.01 6.81
N GLN A 104 2.09 5.32 6.54
CA GLN A 104 2.35 3.98 7.05
C GLN A 104 3.57 4.01 7.97
N THR A 105 3.40 3.51 9.18
CA THR A 105 4.50 3.28 10.12
C THR A 105 4.68 1.78 10.29
N THR A 106 5.86 1.26 10.03
CA THR A 106 6.21 -0.16 10.17
C THR A 106 7.49 -0.28 10.99
N ALA A 107 7.46 -1.04 12.10
CA ALA A 107 8.62 -1.21 12.97
C ALA A 107 9.33 0.11 13.35
N GLY A 108 8.55 1.18 13.61
CA GLY A 108 9.07 2.51 13.95
C GLY A 108 9.52 3.38 12.77
N GLN A 109 9.54 2.85 11.54
CA GLN A 109 9.85 3.62 10.33
C GLN A 109 8.58 4.13 9.67
N THR A 110 8.56 5.40 9.29
CA THR A 110 7.39 6.03 8.68
C THR A 110 7.62 6.37 7.21
N ALA A 111 6.66 6.01 6.37
CA ALA A 111 6.54 6.45 4.99
C ALA A 111 5.21 7.19 4.81
N THR A 112 5.21 8.23 3.99
CA THR A 112 3.99 8.94 3.61
C THR A 112 3.87 9.04 2.11
N THR A 113 2.66 9.05 1.61
CA THR A 113 2.34 9.30 0.21
C THR A 113 1.18 10.25 0.14
N GLU A 114 1.30 11.30 -0.64
CA GLU A 114 0.23 12.22 -0.97
C GLU A 114 -0.16 11.98 -2.42
N ALA A 115 -1.44 11.73 -2.65
CA ALA A 115 -2.00 11.53 -3.97
C ALA A 115 -3.13 12.53 -4.24
N ASP A 116 -3.23 12.97 -5.48
CA ASP A 116 -4.37 13.78 -5.91
C ASP A 116 -5.66 12.97 -6.03
N TRP A 117 -6.74 13.63 -6.44
CA TRP A 117 -8.07 13.05 -6.56
C TRP A 117 -8.18 11.96 -7.63
N LEU A 118 -7.24 11.91 -8.57
CA LEU A 118 -7.15 10.86 -9.59
C LEU A 118 -6.28 9.69 -9.11
N GLY A 119 -5.73 9.75 -7.89
CA GLY A 119 -4.86 8.74 -7.31
C GLY A 119 -3.42 8.82 -7.77
N ARG A 120 -3.00 9.90 -8.45
CA ARG A 120 -1.60 10.07 -8.87
C ARG A 120 -0.78 10.58 -7.69
N THR A 121 0.36 9.95 -7.45
CA THR A 121 1.26 10.36 -6.36
C THR A 121 1.92 11.70 -6.66
N LEU A 122 1.66 12.71 -5.84
CA LEU A 122 2.33 14.02 -5.90
C LEU A 122 3.63 14.01 -5.09
N ASN A 123 3.58 13.46 -3.87
CA ASN A 123 4.73 13.39 -2.97
C ASN A 123 4.80 12.00 -2.34
N ALA A 124 6.01 11.45 -2.22
CA ALA A 124 6.29 10.24 -1.46
C ALA A 124 7.49 10.47 -0.56
N VAL A 125 7.29 10.38 0.75
CA VAL A 125 8.36 10.47 1.75
C VAL A 125 8.63 9.07 2.27
N ALA A 126 9.88 8.64 2.26
CA ALA A 126 10.30 7.39 2.87
C ALA A 126 11.44 7.66 3.85
N ALA A 127 11.42 6.96 4.98
CA ALA A 127 12.57 6.93 5.87
C ALA A 127 13.81 6.40 5.13
N THR A 128 14.96 6.98 5.46
CA THR A 128 16.27 6.49 5.04
C THR A 128 17.07 6.08 6.26
N TRP A 129 18.10 5.26 6.06
CA TRP A 129 19.10 5.03 7.09
C TRP A 129 19.82 6.36 7.34
N GLY A 130 19.47 7.02 8.45
CA GLY A 130 20.16 8.22 8.92
C GLY A 130 21.55 7.89 9.46
N ASP A 131 22.22 8.89 10.02
CA ASP A 131 23.55 8.78 10.65
C ASP A 131 23.54 8.07 12.02
N GLY A 132 22.43 7.43 12.39
CA GLY A 132 22.22 6.80 13.69
C GLY A 132 21.79 7.76 14.80
N ILE A 133 21.78 9.07 14.56
CA ILE A 133 21.38 10.11 15.53
C ILE A 133 20.11 10.82 15.07
N THR A 134 20.00 11.16 13.78
CA THR A 134 18.82 11.80 13.20
C THR A 134 18.16 10.86 12.18
N PRO A 135 16.87 10.53 12.33
CA PRO A 135 16.14 9.80 11.30
C PRO A 135 16.21 10.55 9.97
N GLY A 136 16.83 9.93 8.97
CA GLY A 136 16.87 10.46 7.62
C GLY A 136 15.52 10.25 6.92
N SER A 137 15.19 11.12 5.97
CA SER A 137 14.08 10.87 5.04
C SER A 137 14.45 11.36 3.65
N ARG A 138 13.90 10.68 2.65
CA ARG A 138 13.92 11.13 1.26
C ARG A 138 12.51 11.45 0.81
N THR A 139 12.36 12.55 0.09
CA THR A 139 11.09 12.97 -0.52
C THR A 139 11.22 12.88 -2.03
N THR A 140 10.31 12.17 -2.68
CA THR A 140 10.16 12.19 -4.13
C THR A 140 8.92 13.00 -4.48
N THR A 141 9.08 14.02 -5.31
CA THR A 141 8.01 14.90 -5.77
C THR A 141 7.81 14.69 -7.27
N ASN A 142 6.56 14.54 -7.67
CA ASN A 142 6.12 14.36 -9.05
C ASN A 142 5.27 15.58 -9.47
N ILE A 143 5.56 16.13 -10.65
CA ILE A 143 4.81 17.22 -11.25
C ILE A 143 4.14 16.69 -12.50
N TYR A 144 2.84 16.97 -12.65
CA TYR A 144 2.04 16.54 -13.77
C TYR A 144 1.56 17.75 -14.58
N ASN A 145 1.47 17.59 -15.90
CA ASN A 145 0.80 18.57 -16.74
C ASN A 145 -0.74 18.50 -16.60
N THR A 146 -1.45 19.41 -17.25
CA THR A 146 -2.93 19.47 -17.23
C THR A 146 -3.62 18.26 -17.84
N ARG A 147 -2.92 17.49 -18.68
CA ARG A 147 -3.39 16.21 -19.24
C ARG A 147 -3.11 15.03 -18.30
N GLY A 148 -2.42 15.28 -17.19
CA GLY A 148 -2.11 14.28 -16.18
C GLY A 148 -0.91 13.40 -16.45
N GLN A 149 -0.04 13.84 -17.35
CA GLN A 149 1.20 13.15 -17.68
C GLN A 149 2.32 13.70 -16.79
N LEU A 150 3.18 12.83 -16.28
CA LEU A 150 4.29 13.19 -15.38
C LEU A 150 5.32 13.99 -16.17
N THR A 151 5.58 15.26 -15.86
CA THR A 151 6.55 16.09 -16.57
C THR A 151 7.88 16.23 -15.83
N SER A 152 7.87 16.07 -14.50
CA SER A 152 9.10 16.14 -13.71
C SER A 152 9.00 15.24 -12.48
N GLN A 153 10.12 14.60 -12.13
CA GLN A 153 10.29 13.87 -10.88
C GLN A 153 11.62 14.29 -10.24
N LYS A 154 11.59 14.62 -8.95
CA LYS A 154 12.76 15.02 -8.18
C LYS A 154 12.79 14.30 -6.84
N THR A 155 13.98 13.89 -6.41
CA THR A 155 14.19 13.30 -5.08
C THR A 155 15.15 14.15 -4.24
N THR A 156 14.75 14.49 -3.02
CA THR A 156 15.55 15.25 -2.05
C THR A 156 15.70 14.52 -0.72
N SER A 157 16.70 14.91 0.06
CA SER A 157 16.85 14.60 1.48
C SER A 157 16.96 15.92 2.24
N GLY A 158 15.91 16.32 2.95
CA GLY A 158 15.78 17.70 3.41
C GLY A 158 15.73 18.68 2.24
N ALA A 159 16.62 19.67 2.24
CA ALA A 159 16.75 20.64 1.15
C ALA A 159 17.66 20.15 0.01
N GLU A 160 18.49 19.14 0.27
CA GLU A 160 19.49 18.66 -0.68
C GLU A 160 18.87 17.72 -1.72
N GLN A 161 19.20 17.94 -2.99
CA GLN A 161 18.76 17.08 -4.07
C GLN A 161 19.71 15.89 -4.21
N LEU A 162 19.17 14.66 -4.19
CA LEU A 162 19.99 13.43 -4.18
C LEU A 162 20.49 12.99 -5.57
N GLY A 163 19.97 13.63 -6.63
CA GLY A 163 20.33 13.36 -8.02
C GLY A 163 19.58 14.34 -8.93
N LEU A 164 20.01 14.48 -10.19
CA LEU A 164 19.36 15.37 -11.16
C LEU A 164 17.86 15.03 -11.30
N ALA A 165 17.03 16.04 -11.54
CA ALA A 165 15.61 15.81 -11.74
C ALA A 165 15.40 15.06 -13.06
N HIS A 166 14.45 14.13 -13.08
CA HIS A 166 14.03 13.49 -14.32
C HIS A 166 12.95 14.36 -14.97
N LEU A 167 13.12 14.68 -16.24
CA LEU A 167 12.15 15.42 -17.05
C LEU A 167 11.56 14.50 -18.11
N TYR A 168 10.29 14.71 -18.39
CA TYR A 168 9.53 13.91 -19.36
C TYR A 168 8.74 14.86 -20.26
N GLU A 169 8.85 14.64 -21.55
CA GLU A 169 8.12 15.37 -22.58
C GLU A 169 7.31 14.39 -23.40
N TYR A 170 6.08 14.79 -23.74
CA TYR A 170 5.14 13.97 -24.48
C TYR A 170 4.85 14.59 -25.84
N ASP A 171 4.44 13.74 -26.78
CA ASP A 171 4.08 14.17 -28.13
C ASP A 171 3.03 15.31 -28.09
N PRO A 172 3.34 16.49 -28.65
CA PRO A 172 2.42 17.62 -28.66
C PRO A 172 1.15 17.34 -29.47
N ASN A 173 1.18 16.39 -30.41
CA ASN A 173 0.05 16.07 -31.29
C ASN A 173 -1.12 15.35 -30.58
N GLY A 174 -1.00 15.08 -29.28
CA GLY A 174 -2.12 14.66 -28.44
C GLY A 174 -2.32 13.14 -28.35
N PHE A 175 -1.48 12.33 -29.00
CA PHE A 175 -1.48 10.88 -28.85
C PHE A 175 -0.98 10.42 -27.46
N GLY A 176 -0.36 11.32 -26.71
CA GLY A 176 0.00 11.10 -25.31
C GLY A 176 1.24 10.24 -25.09
N TRP A 177 1.97 9.90 -26.16
CA TRP A 177 3.19 9.09 -26.10
C TRP A 177 4.34 9.88 -25.48
N LEU A 178 5.17 9.20 -24.70
CA LEU A 178 6.42 9.77 -24.21
C LEU A 178 7.32 10.02 -25.42
N TYR A 179 7.70 11.27 -25.63
CA TYR A 179 8.55 11.72 -26.73
C TYR A 179 10.02 11.75 -26.30
N ARG A 180 10.30 12.27 -25.09
CA ARG A 180 11.66 12.34 -24.52
C ARG A 180 11.63 12.17 -23.01
N GLU A 181 12.69 11.57 -22.47
CA GLU A 181 13.04 11.62 -21.06
C GLU A 181 14.52 11.96 -20.89
N ALA A 182 14.86 12.76 -19.89
CA ALA A 182 16.23 13.19 -19.63
C ALA A 182 16.46 13.57 -18.17
N LEU A 183 17.74 13.65 -17.79
CA LEU A 183 18.17 14.25 -16.54
C LEU A 183 18.39 15.76 -16.74
N ASP A 184 17.82 16.58 -15.85
CA ASP A 184 17.95 18.03 -15.81
C ASP A 184 19.34 18.46 -15.33
N SER A 185 20.35 18.25 -16.17
CA SER A 185 21.76 18.54 -15.85
C SER A 185 22.10 20.02 -15.82
N ASN A 186 21.30 20.87 -16.48
CA ASN A 186 21.46 22.33 -16.52
C ASN A 186 20.56 23.05 -15.49
N GLY A 187 19.65 22.35 -14.82
CA GLY A 187 18.82 22.86 -13.72
C GLY A 187 17.76 23.86 -14.15
N ASN A 188 17.34 23.83 -15.41
CA ASN A 188 16.37 24.78 -15.97
C ASN A 188 14.92 24.27 -15.87
N GLY A 189 14.71 23.00 -15.50
CA GLY A 189 13.40 22.36 -15.45
C GLY A 189 12.72 22.17 -16.81
N ILE A 190 13.44 22.30 -17.94
CA ILE A 190 12.91 22.20 -19.32
C ILE A 190 13.89 21.46 -20.23
#